data_AF-A0A6I4UCE7-F1
#
_entry.id   AF-A0A6I4UCE7-F1
#
_cell.length_a   1.000
_cell.length_b   1.000
_cell.length_c   1.000
_cell.angle_alpha   90.00
_cell.angle_beta   90.00
_cell.angle_gamma   90.00
#
_symmetry.space_group_name_H-M   'P 1'
#
loop_
_entity.id
_entity.type
_entity.pdbx_description
1 polymer ?
#
loop_
_entity_poly.entity_id
_entity_poly.type
_entity_poly.pdbx_seq_one_letter_code
_entity_poly.pdbx_strand_id
1 'polypeptide(L)'
;MTRMAKEGNHHNGADELLCEAAIAVDRALEEMDRKIDWLERLTPVNIDEIWDGFQASSFRSMPDSRYGEGLDQDAPVLRSELFSLPVREIKNPIVEALMLEKQRELDRQIELVRMRDKDGFILASIDLFGHVSERFLQTAKDLLATVPVLTPKQEDVGVAEVCEAAEAAIAGYRKRAPTFRCGIVVDPTPGTSMYVSAGDFHVAHDYRTSRHRVKPLIAHEIGTHVLTRHNGRRQPLHTLAGGLCDYDVLQEGLAVLGEYLTGYLPADRLRVLAARVVAAHMAAEKETGAEIYACLTEQHAIPSKDAFDTAVRAKRGGVG
;
A
#
# COMPACT_ATOMS: atom_id res chain seq x y z
N MET A 1 -53.12 34.31 -25.31
CA MET A 1 -52.08 35.14 -24.69
C MET A 1 -51.26 34.28 -23.76
N THR A 2 -50.00 34.13 -24.15
CA THR A 2 -48.86 33.41 -23.59
C THR A 2 -48.64 33.61 -22.10
N ARG A 3 -48.30 32.54 -21.37
CA ARG A 3 -47.24 32.64 -20.35
C ARG A 3 -46.42 31.35 -20.31
N MET A 4 -45.18 31.51 -20.71
CA MET A 4 -44.16 30.50 -20.90
C MET A 4 -43.74 29.84 -19.59
N ALA A 5 -43.42 28.56 -19.69
CA ALA A 5 -42.60 27.83 -18.75
C ALA A 5 -41.26 28.55 -18.53
N LYS A 6 -40.85 28.68 -17.27
CA LYS A 6 -39.45 28.86 -16.88
C LYS A 6 -38.99 27.52 -16.35
N GLU A 7 -38.39 26.73 -17.24
CA GLU A 7 -37.51 25.64 -16.84
C GLU A 7 -36.29 26.28 -16.14
N GLY A 8 -36.21 26.08 -14.83
CA GLY A 8 -35.06 26.44 -14.03
C GLY A 8 -33.90 25.54 -14.39
N ASN A 9 -32.90 26.13 -15.02
CA ASN A 9 -31.64 25.53 -15.41
C ASN A 9 -30.94 24.87 -14.20
N HIS A 10 -30.99 23.54 -14.09
CA HIS A 10 -30.20 22.74 -13.13
C HIS A 10 -28.86 22.27 -13.70
N HIS A 11 -28.34 22.89 -14.76
CA HIS A 11 -27.07 22.49 -15.40
C HIS A 11 -25.82 23.29 -15.00
N ASN A 12 -25.91 24.31 -14.14
CA ASN A 12 -24.76 25.20 -13.89
C ASN A 12 -23.85 24.84 -12.69
N GLY A 13 -24.21 23.89 -11.83
CA GLY A 13 -23.43 23.62 -10.61
C GLY A 13 -22.25 22.65 -10.82
N ALA A 14 -22.38 21.69 -11.74
CA ALA A 14 -21.36 20.66 -11.97
C ALA A 14 -20.18 21.16 -12.81
N ASP A 15 -20.43 22.05 -13.79
CA ASP A 15 -19.40 22.68 -14.62
C ASP A 15 -18.51 23.66 -13.84
N GLU A 16 -19.00 24.24 -12.73
CA GLU A 16 -18.18 25.06 -11.82
C GLU A 16 -17.34 24.21 -10.86
N LEU A 17 -17.76 22.97 -10.58
CA LEU A 17 -17.06 22.07 -9.65
C LEU A 17 -15.78 21.47 -10.25
N LEU A 18 -15.78 21.16 -11.55
CA LEU A 18 -14.66 20.51 -12.25
C LEU A 18 -14.36 21.21 -13.57
N CYS A 19 -13.71 22.36 -13.48
CA CYS A 19 -13.23 23.08 -14.66
C CYS A 19 -12.17 22.27 -15.44
N GLU A 20 -11.91 22.64 -16.69
CA GLU A 20 -10.94 21.96 -17.56
C GLU A 20 -9.56 21.79 -16.90
N ALA A 21 -9.07 22.83 -16.20
CA ALA A 21 -7.81 22.76 -15.45
C ALA A 21 -7.83 21.66 -14.38
N ALA A 22 -8.95 21.46 -13.67
CA ALA A 22 -9.06 20.43 -12.64
C ALA A 22 -8.96 19.02 -13.23
N ILE A 23 -9.63 18.79 -14.35
CA ILE A 23 -9.59 17.51 -15.06
C ILE A 23 -8.20 17.24 -15.62
N ALA A 24 -7.56 18.25 -16.22
CA ALA A 24 -6.22 18.12 -16.78
C ALA A 24 -5.17 17.82 -15.69
N VAL A 25 -5.20 18.55 -14.58
CA VAL A 25 -4.30 18.34 -13.44
C VAL A 25 -4.53 16.95 -12.83
N ASP A 26 -5.78 16.56 -12.59
CA ASP A 26 -6.13 15.24 -12.05
C ASP A 26 -5.59 14.09 -12.90
N ARG A 27 -5.76 14.16 -14.22
CA ARG A 27 -5.24 13.14 -15.14
C ARG A 27 -3.72 13.09 -15.15
N ALA A 28 -3.06 14.25 -15.11
CA ALA A 28 -1.62 14.32 -15.06
C ALA A 28 -1.07 13.73 -13.75
N LEU A 29 -1.68 14.04 -12.61
CA LEU A 29 -1.30 13.48 -11.31
C LEU A 29 -1.52 11.97 -11.25
N GLU A 30 -2.65 11.45 -11.76
CA GLU A 30 -2.87 9.99 -11.88
C GLU A 30 -1.77 9.33 -12.72
N GLU A 31 -1.39 9.94 -13.85
CA GLU A 31 -0.35 9.40 -14.71
C GLU A 31 1.03 9.45 -14.06
N MET A 32 1.34 10.53 -13.35
CA MET A 32 2.60 10.69 -12.62
C MET A 32 2.75 9.69 -11.48
N ASP A 33 1.70 9.48 -10.68
CA ASP A 33 1.67 8.47 -9.60
C ASP A 33 2.05 7.09 -10.14
N ARG A 34 1.48 6.69 -11.28
CA ARG A 34 1.81 5.44 -11.98
C ARG A 34 3.24 5.40 -12.53
N LYS A 35 3.79 6.52 -13.00
CA LYS A 35 5.18 6.58 -13.49
C LYS A 35 6.17 6.45 -12.34
N ILE A 36 5.86 7.08 -11.20
CA ILE A 36 6.68 7.08 -9.99
C ILE A 36 6.76 5.67 -9.40
N ASP A 37 5.63 4.95 -9.32
CA ASP A 37 5.48 3.60 -8.74
C ASP A 37 6.52 3.32 -7.63
N TRP A 38 6.42 4.11 -6.57
CA TRP A 38 7.45 4.14 -5.53
C TRP A 38 7.55 2.80 -4.81
N LEU A 39 6.43 2.08 -4.66
CA LEU A 39 6.37 0.82 -3.94
C LEU A 39 7.11 -0.28 -4.68
N GLU A 40 6.93 -0.39 -6.00
CA GLU A 40 7.72 -1.32 -6.82
C GLU A 40 9.20 -0.99 -6.72
N ARG A 41 9.56 0.30 -6.83
CA ARG A 41 10.95 0.75 -6.76
C ARG A 41 11.59 0.59 -5.38
N LEU A 42 10.82 0.54 -4.30
CA LEU A 42 11.33 0.23 -2.96
C LEU A 42 11.19 -1.25 -2.61
N THR A 43 10.71 -2.11 -3.51
CA THR A 43 10.64 -3.54 -3.26
C THR A 43 11.95 -4.22 -3.67
N PRO A 44 12.66 -4.90 -2.75
CA PRO A 44 13.88 -5.61 -3.11
C PRO A 44 13.59 -6.76 -4.07
N VAL A 45 14.48 -6.97 -5.04
CA VAL A 45 14.37 -8.05 -6.05
C VAL A 45 15.10 -9.33 -5.64
N ASN A 46 15.76 -9.32 -4.48
CA ASN A 46 16.64 -10.41 -4.01
C ASN A 46 16.25 -10.97 -2.63
N ILE A 47 14.97 -10.94 -2.27
CA ILE A 47 14.48 -11.35 -0.94
C ILE A 47 14.95 -12.75 -0.55
N ASP A 48 14.93 -13.71 -1.48
CA ASP A 48 15.36 -15.09 -1.22
C ASP A 48 16.86 -15.16 -0.93
N GLU A 49 17.70 -14.42 -1.67
CA GLU A 49 19.13 -14.34 -1.39
C GLU A 49 19.43 -13.69 -0.03
N ILE A 50 18.65 -12.66 0.34
CA ILE A 50 18.75 -12.04 1.66
C ILE A 50 18.42 -13.08 2.74
N TRP A 51 17.34 -13.84 2.56
CA TRP A 51 16.91 -14.86 3.51
C TRP A 51 17.97 -15.97 3.66
N ASP A 52 18.42 -16.57 2.55
CA ASP A 52 19.40 -17.65 2.57
C ASP A 52 20.74 -17.19 3.18
N GLY A 53 21.21 -16.00 2.80
CA GLY A 53 22.43 -15.41 3.36
C GLY A 53 22.29 -15.09 4.85
N PHE A 54 21.12 -14.64 5.28
CA PHE A 54 20.84 -14.35 6.68
C PHE A 54 20.77 -15.64 7.52
N GLN A 55 20.17 -16.70 7.00
CA GLN A 55 20.20 -18.02 7.64
C GLN A 55 21.62 -18.57 7.72
N ALA A 56 22.41 -18.48 6.65
CA ALA A 56 23.79 -18.92 6.61
C ALA A 56 24.68 -18.18 7.63
N SER A 57 24.37 -16.92 7.92
CA SER A 57 25.05 -16.14 8.96
C SER A 57 24.55 -16.43 10.39
N SER A 58 23.67 -17.42 10.58
CA SER A 58 22.98 -17.71 11.84
C SER A 58 22.24 -16.49 12.38
N PHE A 59 21.60 -15.74 11.48
CA PHE A 59 20.84 -14.52 11.77
C PHE A 59 21.66 -13.36 12.37
N ARG A 60 22.98 -13.32 12.12
CA ARG A 60 23.86 -12.25 12.64
C ARG A 60 24.08 -11.09 11.67
N SER A 61 23.99 -11.35 10.38
CA SER A 61 24.24 -10.36 9.34
C SER A 61 23.25 -10.55 8.20
N MET A 62 22.39 -9.56 8.00
CA MET A 62 21.41 -9.53 6.94
C MET A 62 22.07 -8.95 5.67
N PRO A 63 22.06 -9.66 4.54
CA PRO A 63 22.56 -9.12 3.27
C PRO A 63 21.81 -7.86 2.83
N ASP A 64 22.48 -7.01 2.06
CA ASP A 64 21.88 -5.77 1.56
C ASP A 64 20.77 -6.05 0.54
N SER A 65 19.76 -5.18 0.57
CA SER A 65 18.69 -5.17 -0.42
C SER A 65 19.19 -4.66 -1.76
N ARG A 66 18.78 -5.32 -2.85
CA ARG A 66 19.00 -4.86 -4.22
C ARG A 66 17.65 -4.50 -4.82
N TYR A 67 17.61 -3.40 -5.56
CA TYR A 67 16.39 -2.87 -6.13
C TYR A 67 16.49 -2.76 -7.65
N GLY A 68 15.33 -2.67 -8.31
CA GLY A 68 15.25 -2.37 -9.74
C GLY A 68 15.64 -0.92 -10.06
N GLU A 69 15.28 -0.48 -11.26
CA GLU A 69 15.57 0.88 -11.73
C GLU A 69 15.00 1.94 -10.76
N GLY A 70 15.82 2.95 -10.46
CA GLY A 70 15.43 4.08 -9.61
C GLY A 70 14.72 5.18 -10.41
N LEU A 71 14.87 6.42 -9.94
CA LEU A 71 14.41 7.62 -10.65
C LEU A 71 15.57 8.62 -10.87
N ASP A 72 16.83 8.22 -10.74
CA ASP A 72 17.96 9.16 -10.79
C ASP A 72 18.00 9.98 -12.11
N GLN A 73 17.61 9.38 -13.23
CA GLN A 73 17.54 10.04 -14.54
C GLN A 73 16.22 10.76 -14.78
N ASP A 74 15.09 10.16 -14.37
CA ASP A 74 13.75 10.68 -14.67
C ASP A 74 13.27 11.74 -13.69
N ALA A 75 13.76 11.73 -12.44
CA ALA A 75 13.25 12.60 -11.38
C ALA A 75 13.31 14.11 -11.72
N PRO A 76 14.38 14.66 -12.33
CA PRO A 76 14.39 16.06 -12.74
C PRO A 76 13.25 16.40 -13.72
N VAL A 77 12.99 15.50 -14.67
CA VAL A 77 11.91 15.67 -15.67
C VAL A 77 10.56 15.55 -14.98
N LEU A 78 10.34 14.49 -14.19
CA LEU A 78 9.10 14.27 -13.45
C LEU A 78 8.76 15.46 -12.54
N ARG A 79 9.75 16.01 -11.82
CA ARG A 79 9.55 17.22 -11.00
C ARG A 79 9.21 18.44 -11.83
N SER A 80 9.92 18.65 -12.93
CA SER A 80 9.64 19.77 -13.83
C SER A 80 8.21 19.69 -14.37
N GLU A 81 7.77 18.50 -14.80
CA GLU A 81 6.40 18.26 -15.26
C GLU A 81 5.40 18.49 -14.12
N LEU A 82 5.64 17.91 -12.94
CA LEU A 82 4.78 18.01 -11.75
C LEU A 82 4.54 19.47 -11.33
N PHE A 83 5.59 20.30 -11.27
CA PHE A 83 5.47 21.70 -10.87
C PHE A 83 5.02 22.64 -11.99
N SER A 84 4.98 22.16 -13.24
CA SER A 84 4.40 22.90 -14.36
C SER A 84 2.86 22.81 -14.43
N LEU A 85 2.26 21.91 -13.64
CA LEU A 85 0.81 21.72 -13.64
C LEU A 85 0.08 23.01 -13.21
N PRO A 86 -0.98 23.43 -13.92
CA PRO A 86 -1.70 24.67 -13.67
C PRO A 86 -2.68 24.54 -12.49
N VAL A 87 -2.22 24.04 -11.34
CA VAL A 87 -3.08 23.78 -10.17
C VAL A 87 -3.80 25.05 -9.69
N ARG A 88 -3.16 26.22 -9.82
CA ARG A 88 -3.71 27.53 -9.46
C ARG A 88 -4.83 28.03 -10.38
N GLU A 89 -5.03 27.40 -11.53
CA GLU A 89 -6.12 27.72 -12.46
C GLU A 89 -7.41 26.96 -12.11
N ILE A 90 -7.37 26.05 -11.12
CA ILE A 90 -8.53 25.33 -10.62
C ILE A 90 -9.46 26.31 -9.89
N LYS A 91 -10.68 26.45 -10.41
CA LYS A 91 -11.66 27.42 -9.89
C LYS A 91 -12.22 27.05 -8.52
N ASN A 92 -12.37 25.76 -8.24
CA ASN A 92 -12.93 25.27 -6.99
C ASN A 92 -11.81 25.16 -5.94
N PRO A 93 -11.86 25.92 -4.83
CA PRO A 93 -10.77 25.95 -3.85
C PRO A 93 -10.57 24.62 -3.10
N ILE A 94 -11.61 23.79 -2.98
CA ILE A 94 -11.50 22.47 -2.36
C ILE A 94 -10.75 21.53 -3.30
N VAL A 95 -11.10 21.52 -4.59
CA VAL A 95 -10.41 20.70 -5.59
C VAL A 95 -8.97 21.17 -5.77
N GLU A 96 -8.74 22.49 -5.79
CA GLU A 96 -7.38 23.06 -5.81
C GLU A 96 -6.55 22.53 -4.63
N ALA A 97 -7.07 22.61 -3.41
CA ALA A 97 -6.37 22.15 -2.22
C ALA A 97 -6.02 20.66 -2.30
N LEU A 98 -6.98 19.81 -2.69
CA LEU A 98 -6.75 18.36 -2.83
C LEU A 98 -5.68 18.04 -3.87
N MET A 99 -5.66 18.75 -5.02
CA MET A 99 -4.66 18.54 -6.07
C MET A 99 -3.29 19.07 -5.65
N LEU A 100 -3.22 20.17 -4.88
CA LEU A 100 -1.97 20.66 -4.29
C LEU A 100 -1.39 19.66 -3.28
N GLU A 101 -2.23 19.05 -2.45
CA GLU A 101 -1.81 18.01 -1.51
C GLU A 101 -1.28 16.78 -2.25
N LYS A 102 -2.01 16.30 -3.26
CA LYS A 102 -1.54 15.19 -4.09
C LYS A 102 -0.23 15.52 -4.82
N GLN A 103 -0.10 16.74 -5.36
CA GLN A 103 1.14 17.19 -5.99
C GLN A 103 2.33 17.13 -5.02
N ARG A 104 2.15 17.56 -3.77
CA ARG A 104 3.20 17.50 -2.74
C ARG A 104 3.54 16.06 -2.37
N GLU A 105 2.54 15.19 -2.24
CA GLU A 105 2.76 13.76 -2.00
C GLU A 105 3.63 13.13 -3.09
N LEU A 106 3.32 13.38 -4.37
CA LEU A 106 4.11 12.84 -5.48
C LEU A 106 5.56 13.37 -5.48
N ASP A 107 5.79 14.63 -5.12
CA ASP A 107 7.15 15.18 -5.00
C ASP A 107 7.95 14.48 -3.88
N ARG A 108 7.30 14.18 -2.75
CA ARG A 108 7.89 13.42 -1.65
C ARG A 108 8.17 11.97 -2.03
N GLN A 109 7.28 11.32 -2.77
CA GLN A 109 7.51 9.99 -3.32
C GLN A 109 8.72 9.97 -4.27
N ILE A 110 8.85 10.97 -5.15
CA ILE A 110 10.04 11.13 -6.00
C ILE A 110 11.29 11.26 -5.13
N GLU A 111 11.27 12.09 -4.08
CA GLU A 111 12.43 12.24 -3.20
C GLU A 111 12.77 10.94 -2.46
N LEU A 112 11.76 10.22 -1.97
CA LEU A 112 11.93 8.95 -1.28
C LEU A 112 12.67 7.94 -2.15
N VAL A 113 12.23 7.76 -3.40
CA VAL A 113 12.88 6.85 -4.35
C VAL A 113 14.30 7.33 -4.68
N ARG A 114 14.53 8.65 -4.84
CA ARG A 114 15.88 9.19 -5.06
C ARG A 114 16.81 8.99 -3.87
N MET A 115 16.27 8.99 -2.66
CA MET A 115 17.04 8.80 -1.43
C MET A 115 17.24 7.33 -1.07
N ARG A 116 16.67 6.38 -1.82
CA ARG A 116 16.90 4.94 -1.67
C ARG A 116 18.41 4.66 -1.62
N ASP A 117 18.83 3.91 -0.60
CA ASP A 117 20.23 3.57 -0.31
C ASP A 117 21.16 4.76 0.01
N LYS A 118 20.61 5.92 0.41
CA LYS A 118 21.36 7.12 0.80
C LYS A 118 21.00 7.54 2.23
N ASP A 119 21.87 8.31 2.89
CA ASP A 119 21.69 8.75 4.29
C ASP A 119 20.39 9.52 4.55
N GLY A 120 19.85 10.19 3.52
CA GLY A 120 18.60 10.96 3.57
C GLY A 120 17.32 10.11 3.55
N PHE A 121 17.42 8.79 3.34
CA PHE A 121 16.26 7.93 3.14
C PHE A 121 15.24 7.97 4.28
N ILE A 122 15.73 7.87 5.52
CA ILE A 122 14.85 7.85 6.70
C ILE A 122 14.11 9.19 6.85
N LEU A 123 14.79 10.30 6.59
CA LEU A 123 14.16 11.63 6.63
C LEU A 123 13.08 11.76 5.55
N ALA A 124 13.36 11.31 4.33
CA ALA A 124 12.38 11.29 3.24
C ALA A 124 11.18 10.38 3.57
N SER A 125 11.42 9.22 4.19
CA SER A 125 10.37 8.30 4.63
C SER A 125 9.49 8.91 5.72
N ILE A 126 10.08 9.64 6.67
CA ILE A 126 9.33 10.35 7.73
C ILE A 126 8.53 11.52 7.16
N ASP A 127 9.07 12.25 6.17
CA ASP A 127 8.33 13.35 5.52
C ASP A 127 7.13 12.84 4.72
N LEU A 128 7.22 11.64 4.13
CA LEU A 128 6.10 11.03 3.40
C LEU A 128 5.08 10.33 4.32
N PHE A 129 5.51 9.45 5.23
CA PHE A 129 4.61 8.60 6.01
C PHE A 129 4.37 9.07 7.45
N GLY A 130 5.09 10.10 7.89
CA GLY A 130 5.11 10.53 9.29
C GLY A 130 5.97 9.64 10.19
N HIS A 131 5.93 9.94 11.48
CA HIS A 131 6.65 9.18 12.52
C HIS A 131 5.70 8.28 13.31
N VAL A 132 6.21 7.14 13.79
CA VAL A 132 5.50 6.36 14.80
C VAL A 132 5.44 7.17 16.09
N SER A 133 4.23 7.53 16.54
CA SER A 133 4.05 8.26 17.79
C SER A 133 4.33 7.35 19.01
N GLU A 134 4.81 7.93 20.10
CA GLU A 134 5.11 7.20 21.34
C GLU A 134 3.89 6.40 21.85
N ARG A 135 2.70 7.01 21.78
CA ARG A 135 1.46 6.33 22.17
C ARG A 135 1.17 5.11 21.31
N PHE A 136 1.39 5.22 19.99
CA PHE A 136 1.15 4.12 19.07
C PHE A 136 2.17 3.00 19.27
N LEU A 137 3.45 3.36 19.49
CA LEU A 137 4.51 2.42 19.85
C LEU A 137 4.18 1.67 21.15
N GLN A 138 3.74 2.39 22.20
CA GLN A 138 3.37 1.76 23.47
C GLN A 138 2.20 0.79 23.29
N THR A 139 1.18 1.17 22.51
CA THR A 139 0.05 0.29 22.20
C THR A 139 0.51 -1.00 21.51
N ALA A 140 1.44 -0.90 20.55
CA ALA A 140 1.99 -2.07 19.89
C ALA A 140 2.77 -2.97 20.85
N LYS A 141 3.62 -2.40 21.71
CA LYS A 141 4.35 -3.14 22.75
C LYS A 141 3.39 -3.83 23.74
N ASP A 142 2.33 -3.16 24.16
CA ASP A 142 1.31 -3.72 25.05
C ASP A 142 0.58 -4.89 24.40
N LEU A 143 0.23 -4.79 23.11
CA LEU A 143 -0.35 -5.91 22.36
C LEU A 143 0.62 -7.10 22.29
N LEU A 144 1.90 -6.86 21.98
CA LEU A 144 2.92 -7.91 21.93
C LEU A 144 3.17 -8.56 23.31
N ALA A 145 2.94 -7.85 24.40
CA ALA A 145 3.06 -8.39 25.76
C ALA A 145 1.82 -9.17 26.22
N THR A 146 0.62 -8.77 25.78
CA THR A 146 -0.66 -9.29 26.31
C THR A 146 -1.34 -10.33 25.41
N VAL A 147 -1.18 -10.22 24.09
CA VAL A 147 -1.82 -11.13 23.14
C VAL A 147 -1.06 -12.47 23.14
N PRO A 148 -1.74 -13.63 23.27
CA PRO A 148 -1.04 -14.91 23.38
C PRO A 148 -0.29 -15.27 22.09
N VAL A 149 0.85 -15.92 22.23
CA VAL A 149 1.56 -16.57 21.12
C VAL A 149 0.81 -17.86 20.80
N LEU A 150 0.34 -17.98 19.55
CA LEU A 150 -0.34 -19.18 19.07
C LEU A 150 0.62 -20.03 18.24
N THR A 151 0.36 -21.34 18.22
CA THR A 151 1.06 -22.25 17.32
C THR A 151 0.68 -21.93 15.87
N PRO A 152 1.66 -21.88 14.94
CA PRO A 152 1.36 -21.70 13.51
C PRO A 152 0.35 -22.72 13.02
N LYS A 153 -0.64 -22.25 12.25
CA LYS A 153 -1.60 -23.13 11.58
C LYS A 153 -0.95 -23.80 10.38
N GLN A 154 -1.42 -24.99 10.02
CA GLN A 154 -0.99 -25.63 8.78
C GLN A 154 -1.38 -24.78 7.57
N GLU A 155 -0.44 -24.68 6.62
CA GLU A 155 -0.65 -24.07 5.31
C GLU A 155 -1.17 -25.13 4.33
N ASP A 156 -2.46 -25.40 4.44
CA ASP A 156 -3.19 -26.44 3.72
C ASP A 156 -3.80 -25.97 2.41
N VAL A 157 -3.63 -24.69 2.05
CA VAL A 157 -4.13 -24.09 0.82
C VAL A 157 -2.98 -23.55 -0.02
N GLY A 158 -2.99 -23.90 -1.31
CA GLY A 158 -2.04 -23.39 -2.31
C GLY A 158 -2.66 -22.34 -3.24
N VAL A 159 -1.83 -21.80 -4.14
CA VAL A 159 -2.20 -20.73 -5.09
C VAL A 159 -3.48 -21.00 -5.88
N ALA A 160 -3.71 -22.24 -6.34
CA ALA A 160 -4.86 -22.58 -7.18
C ALA A 160 -6.21 -22.31 -6.49
N GLU A 161 -6.34 -22.70 -5.22
CA GLU A 161 -7.53 -22.46 -4.40
C GLU A 161 -7.70 -20.97 -4.07
N VAL A 162 -6.60 -20.23 -3.91
CA VAL A 162 -6.64 -18.77 -3.73
C VAL A 162 -7.15 -18.08 -5.00
N CYS A 163 -6.67 -18.49 -6.17
CA CYS A 163 -7.16 -18.00 -7.46
C CYS A 163 -8.65 -18.31 -7.65
N GLU A 164 -9.11 -19.52 -7.33
CA GLU A 164 -10.53 -19.87 -7.40
C GLU A 164 -11.39 -18.97 -6.48
N ALA A 165 -10.93 -18.72 -5.26
CA ALA A 165 -11.61 -17.81 -4.34
C ALA A 165 -11.65 -16.35 -4.85
N ALA A 166 -10.56 -15.89 -5.46
CA ALA A 166 -10.46 -14.58 -6.10
C ALA A 166 -11.45 -14.47 -7.29
N GLU A 167 -11.47 -15.47 -8.18
CA GLU A 167 -12.40 -15.52 -9.31
C GLU A 167 -13.86 -15.47 -8.86
N ALA A 168 -14.20 -16.24 -7.83
CA ALA A 168 -15.54 -16.26 -7.26
C ALA A 168 -15.94 -14.89 -6.70
N ALA A 169 -15.04 -14.20 -5.99
CA ALA A 169 -15.28 -12.86 -5.47
C ALA A 169 -15.47 -11.82 -6.59
N ILE A 170 -14.61 -11.85 -7.61
CA ILE A 170 -14.70 -10.98 -8.79
C ILE A 170 -16.01 -11.21 -9.54
N ALA A 171 -16.41 -12.47 -9.74
CA ALA A 171 -17.68 -12.83 -10.34
C ALA A 171 -18.87 -12.30 -9.50
N GLY A 172 -18.77 -12.35 -8.17
CA GLY A 172 -19.72 -11.75 -7.24
C GLY A 172 -19.90 -10.24 -7.47
N TYR A 173 -18.80 -9.50 -7.58
CA TYR A 173 -18.85 -8.06 -7.90
C TYR A 173 -19.44 -7.79 -9.29
N ARG A 174 -19.07 -8.58 -10.30
CA ARG A 174 -19.56 -8.43 -11.69
C ARG A 174 -21.08 -8.59 -11.82
N LYS A 175 -21.72 -9.39 -10.95
CA LYS A 175 -23.20 -9.48 -10.88
C LYS A 175 -23.87 -8.15 -10.55
N ARG A 176 -23.22 -7.30 -9.75
CA ARG A 176 -23.72 -5.98 -9.33
C ARG A 176 -23.20 -4.84 -10.21
N ALA A 177 -21.98 -4.98 -10.72
CA ALA A 177 -21.32 -4.01 -11.57
C ALA A 177 -20.63 -4.75 -12.73
N PRO A 178 -21.28 -4.91 -13.90
CA PRO A 178 -20.70 -5.64 -15.04
C PRO A 178 -19.36 -5.06 -15.55
N THR A 179 -19.08 -3.80 -15.23
CA THR A 179 -17.82 -3.12 -15.56
C THR A 179 -16.69 -3.36 -14.55
N PHE A 180 -16.90 -4.20 -13.52
CA PHE A 180 -15.87 -4.54 -12.53
C PHE A 180 -14.73 -5.33 -13.18
N ARG A 181 -13.54 -4.70 -13.21
CA ARG A 181 -12.32 -5.23 -13.82
C ARG A 181 -11.28 -5.50 -12.74
N CYS A 182 -10.76 -6.72 -12.76
CA CYS A 182 -9.67 -7.22 -11.96
C CYS A 182 -9.16 -8.48 -12.67
N GLY A 183 -7.93 -8.46 -13.13
CA GLY A 183 -7.18 -9.64 -13.55
C GLY A 183 -6.64 -10.39 -12.35
N ILE A 184 -6.33 -11.66 -12.55
CA ILE A 184 -5.58 -12.47 -11.59
C ILE A 184 -4.27 -12.82 -12.27
N VAL A 185 -3.16 -12.44 -11.66
CA VAL A 185 -1.82 -12.66 -12.15
C VAL A 185 -1.11 -13.58 -11.16
N VAL A 186 -0.58 -14.68 -11.67
CA VAL A 186 0.27 -15.59 -10.89
C VAL A 186 1.71 -15.24 -11.21
N ASP A 187 2.42 -14.65 -10.25
CA ASP A 187 3.78 -14.19 -10.45
C ASP A 187 4.76 -15.37 -10.43
N PRO A 188 5.70 -15.45 -11.39
CA PRO A 188 6.69 -16.52 -11.45
C PRO A 188 7.75 -16.42 -10.35
N THR A 189 7.87 -15.25 -9.72
CA THR A 189 8.76 -15.04 -8.58
C THR A 189 8.21 -15.76 -7.35
N PRO A 190 9.02 -16.58 -6.65
CA PRO A 190 8.63 -17.17 -5.38
C PRO A 190 8.24 -16.11 -4.35
N GLY A 191 7.30 -16.42 -3.46
CA GLY A 191 6.95 -15.49 -2.40
C GLY A 191 5.74 -15.84 -1.54
N THR A 192 5.64 -15.14 -0.41
CA THR A 192 4.52 -15.20 0.53
C THR A 192 3.59 -14.00 0.39
N SER A 193 3.72 -13.21 -0.67
CA SER A 193 2.96 -11.99 -0.88
C SER A 193 1.76 -12.20 -1.81
N MET A 194 0.69 -11.53 -1.45
CA MET A 194 -0.43 -11.16 -2.31
C MET A 194 -0.47 -9.63 -2.29
N TYR A 195 -0.84 -9.03 -3.42
CA TYR A 195 -1.01 -7.58 -3.50
C TYR A 195 -1.89 -7.21 -4.68
N VAL A 196 -2.31 -5.96 -4.72
CA VAL A 196 -3.01 -5.39 -5.86
C VAL A 196 -2.12 -4.34 -6.53
N SER A 197 -1.82 -4.53 -7.81
CA SER A 197 -1.11 -3.55 -8.62
C SER A 197 -1.96 -3.17 -9.82
N ALA A 198 -2.03 -1.87 -10.13
CA ALA A 198 -2.85 -1.30 -11.21
C ALA A 198 -4.36 -1.69 -11.24
N GLY A 199 -4.86 -2.37 -10.20
CA GLY A 199 -6.22 -2.91 -10.10
C GLY A 199 -6.34 -4.41 -10.38
N ASP A 200 -5.23 -5.09 -10.67
CA ASP A 200 -5.17 -6.53 -10.83
C ASP A 200 -4.62 -7.17 -9.56
N PHE A 201 -5.10 -8.37 -9.26
CA PHE A 201 -4.73 -9.14 -8.09
C PHE A 201 -3.54 -10.04 -8.42
N HIS A 202 -2.47 -9.90 -7.66
CA HIS A 202 -1.20 -10.62 -7.82
C HIS A 202 -0.99 -11.62 -6.69
N VAL A 203 -0.48 -12.80 -7.04
CA VAL A 203 -0.16 -13.86 -6.09
C VAL A 203 1.05 -14.66 -6.58
N ALA A 204 2.00 -14.94 -5.70
CA ALA A 204 3.14 -15.78 -6.04
C ALA A 204 2.72 -17.22 -6.41
N HIS A 205 3.39 -17.82 -7.40
CA HIS A 205 3.08 -19.16 -7.88
C HIS A 205 3.22 -20.28 -6.84
N ASP A 206 4.04 -20.08 -5.81
CA ASP A 206 4.28 -21.00 -4.72
C ASP A 206 3.59 -20.57 -3.42
N TYR A 207 2.66 -19.61 -3.49
CA TYR A 207 1.96 -19.09 -2.33
C TYR A 207 1.23 -20.19 -1.56
N ARG A 208 1.44 -20.21 -0.25
CA ARG A 208 0.78 -21.11 0.70
C ARG A 208 0.16 -20.35 1.85
N THR A 209 -1.00 -20.81 2.31
CA THR A 209 -1.70 -20.21 3.45
C THR A 209 -2.62 -21.22 4.12
N SER A 210 -3.12 -20.85 5.31
CA SER A 210 -4.18 -21.63 5.96
C SER A 210 -5.54 -21.37 5.32
N ARG A 211 -6.39 -22.38 5.22
CA ARG A 211 -7.75 -22.26 4.68
C ARG A 211 -8.58 -21.13 5.30
N HIS A 212 -8.43 -20.92 6.60
CA HIS A 212 -9.14 -19.86 7.31
C HIS A 212 -8.73 -18.44 6.89
N ARG A 213 -7.54 -18.28 6.28
CA ARG A 213 -6.99 -16.98 5.88
C ARG A 213 -7.38 -16.59 4.45
N VAL A 214 -7.85 -17.53 3.63
CA VAL A 214 -8.24 -17.27 2.23
C VAL A 214 -9.32 -16.20 2.11
N LYS A 215 -10.50 -16.41 2.72
CA LYS A 215 -11.61 -15.44 2.66
C LYS A 215 -11.22 -14.05 3.18
N PRO A 216 -10.53 -13.92 4.34
CA PRO A 216 -10.01 -12.64 4.83
C PRO A 216 -9.06 -11.96 3.84
N LEU A 217 -8.12 -12.68 3.24
CA LEU A 217 -7.20 -12.13 2.24
C LEU A 217 -7.94 -11.65 0.99
N ILE A 218 -8.93 -12.41 0.51
CA ILE A 218 -9.76 -11.96 -0.61
C ILE A 218 -10.57 -10.71 -0.24
N ALA A 219 -11.04 -10.59 1.00
CA ALA A 219 -11.70 -9.38 1.48
C ALA A 219 -10.72 -8.20 1.58
N HIS A 220 -9.48 -8.43 2.00
CA HIS A 220 -8.41 -7.44 2.03
C HIS A 220 -8.08 -6.95 0.61
N GLU A 221 -7.60 -7.83 -0.25
CA GLU A 221 -7.11 -7.49 -1.58
C GLU A 221 -8.23 -7.04 -2.52
N ILE A 222 -9.26 -7.87 -2.70
CA ILE A 222 -10.33 -7.61 -3.68
C ILE A 222 -11.45 -6.77 -3.06
N GLY A 223 -11.83 -7.10 -1.82
CA GLY A 223 -12.92 -6.42 -1.12
C GLY A 223 -12.61 -4.99 -0.70
N THR A 224 -11.32 -4.65 -0.54
CA THR A 224 -10.87 -3.29 -0.25
C THR A 224 -10.12 -2.71 -1.44
N HIS A 225 -8.88 -3.14 -1.73
CA HIS A 225 -8.03 -2.43 -2.71
C HIS A 225 -8.62 -2.38 -4.12
N VAL A 226 -9.07 -3.51 -4.67
CA VAL A 226 -9.69 -3.54 -6.01
C VAL A 226 -11.03 -2.81 -6.00
N LEU A 227 -11.87 -3.02 -4.98
CA LEU A 227 -13.20 -2.41 -4.91
C LEU A 227 -13.13 -0.89 -4.79
N THR A 228 -12.29 -0.36 -3.91
CA THR A 228 -12.14 1.10 -3.74
C THR A 228 -11.60 1.73 -5.01
N ARG A 229 -10.60 1.09 -5.66
CA ARG A 229 -10.07 1.56 -6.95
C ARG A 229 -11.14 1.55 -8.05
N HIS A 230 -11.96 0.50 -8.14
CA HIS A 230 -13.07 0.45 -9.09
C HIS A 230 -14.07 1.59 -8.86
N ASN A 231 -14.42 1.86 -7.60
CA ASN A 231 -15.34 2.94 -7.26
C ASN A 231 -14.72 4.33 -7.51
N GLY A 232 -13.42 4.49 -7.26
CA GLY A 232 -12.65 5.71 -7.54
C GLY A 232 -12.59 6.02 -9.03
N ARG A 233 -12.35 5.02 -9.89
CA ARG A 233 -12.38 5.16 -11.36
C ARG A 233 -13.74 5.59 -11.92
N ARG A 234 -14.80 5.49 -11.13
CA ARG A 234 -16.16 5.92 -11.51
C ARG A 234 -16.50 7.31 -11.01
N GLN A 235 -15.57 7.95 -10.29
CA GLN A 235 -15.70 9.34 -9.89
C GLN A 235 -15.18 10.25 -11.02
N PRO A 236 -15.62 11.51 -11.06
CA PRO A 236 -15.13 12.47 -12.06
C PRO A 236 -13.60 12.70 -11.98
N LEU A 237 -13.05 12.69 -10.76
CA LEU A 237 -11.61 12.76 -10.48
C LEU A 237 -11.03 11.36 -10.44
N HIS A 238 -10.09 11.06 -11.31
CA HIS A 238 -9.43 9.76 -11.38
C HIS A 238 -8.36 9.57 -10.30
N THR A 239 -7.79 10.63 -9.74
CA THR A 239 -6.90 10.54 -8.58
C THR A 239 -7.56 9.76 -7.44
N LEU A 240 -8.90 9.81 -7.32
CA LEU A 240 -9.67 9.02 -6.34
C LEU A 240 -9.58 7.50 -6.54
N ALA A 241 -9.12 7.02 -7.70
CA ALA A 241 -8.83 5.61 -7.92
C ALA A 241 -7.53 5.17 -7.24
N GLY A 242 -6.51 6.05 -7.21
CA GLY A 242 -5.24 5.84 -6.52
C GLY A 242 -5.28 6.24 -5.05
N GLY A 243 -6.17 7.16 -4.68
CA GLY A 243 -6.25 7.75 -3.34
C GLY A 243 -5.76 9.19 -3.32
N LEU A 244 -6.30 9.97 -2.39
CA LEU A 244 -5.80 11.31 -2.06
C LEU A 244 -4.52 11.20 -1.22
N CYS A 245 -3.90 12.34 -0.91
CA CYS A 245 -2.75 12.39 -0.01
C CYS A 245 -3.02 11.62 1.29
N ASP A 246 -2.04 10.83 1.74
CA ASP A 246 -2.08 10.04 2.99
C ASP A 246 -3.17 8.94 3.02
N TYR A 247 -3.73 8.56 1.87
CA TYR A 247 -4.81 7.57 1.79
C TYR A 247 -4.37 6.15 2.15
N ASP A 248 -3.08 5.81 2.01
CA ASP A 248 -2.55 4.45 2.23
C ASP A 248 -2.89 3.91 3.63
N VAL A 249 -2.71 4.72 4.68
CA VAL A 249 -3.00 4.32 6.07
C VAL A 249 -4.48 3.98 6.26
N LEU A 250 -5.37 4.78 5.68
CA LEU A 250 -6.81 4.52 5.72
C LEU A 250 -7.16 3.25 4.95
N GLN A 251 -6.55 3.04 3.78
CA GLN A 251 -6.81 1.89 2.94
C GLN A 251 -6.40 0.58 3.64
N GLU A 252 -5.18 0.52 4.19
CA GLU A 252 -4.69 -0.62 4.95
C GLU A 252 -5.54 -0.87 6.21
N GLY A 253 -5.94 0.20 6.91
CA GLY A 253 -6.85 0.10 8.06
C GLY A 253 -8.22 -0.47 7.69
N LEU A 254 -8.79 -0.06 6.55
CA LEU A 254 -10.03 -0.62 6.01
C LEU A 254 -9.86 -2.07 5.56
N ALA A 255 -8.70 -2.44 5.04
CA ALA A 255 -8.41 -3.80 4.61
C ALA A 255 -8.32 -4.76 5.81
N VAL A 256 -7.62 -4.36 6.88
CA VAL A 256 -7.59 -5.10 8.16
C VAL A 256 -8.97 -5.15 8.82
N LEU A 257 -9.75 -4.07 8.77
CA LEU A 257 -11.15 -4.09 9.20
C LEU A 257 -11.98 -5.08 8.38
N GLY A 258 -11.74 -5.17 7.07
CA GLY A 258 -12.33 -6.16 6.19
C GLY A 258 -12.02 -7.59 6.64
N GLU A 259 -10.76 -7.90 6.96
CA GLU A 259 -10.36 -9.18 7.55
C GLU A 259 -11.17 -9.47 8.82
N TYR A 260 -11.23 -8.51 9.76
CA TYR A 260 -11.97 -8.66 11.01
C TYR A 260 -13.46 -8.94 10.79
N LEU A 261 -14.12 -8.19 9.90
CA LEU A 261 -15.54 -8.35 9.58
C LEU A 261 -15.85 -9.68 8.89
N THR A 262 -14.86 -10.32 8.26
CA THR A 262 -15.01 -11.70 7.76
C THR A 262 -14.91 -12.76 8.85
N GLY A 263 -14.66 -12.36 10.11
CA GLY A 263 -14.48 -13.23 11.27
C GLY A 263 -13.03 -13.62 11.52
N TYR A 264 -12.05 -12.86 11.00
CA TYR A 264 -10.64 -13.22 11.06
C TYR A 264 -9.77 -12.06 11.50
N LEU A 265 -9.41 -12.06 12.77
CA LEU A 265 -8.30 -11.27 13.32
C LEU A 265 -7.67 -12.07 14.47
N PRO A 266 -7.05 -13.22 14.17
CA PRO A 266 -6.51 -14.08 15.21
C PRO A 266 -5.30 -13.42 15.89
N ALA A 267 -4.93 -13.94 17.08
CA ALA A 267 -3.89 -13.36 17.93
C ALA A 267 -2.54 -13.20 17.20
N ASP A 268 -2.14 -14.20 16.41
CA ASP A 268 -0.95 -14.18 15.55
C ASP A 268 -0.98 -13.00 14.56
N ARG A 269 -2.11 -12.78 13.88
CA ARG A 269 -2.27 -11.64 12.95
C ARG A 269 -2.13 -10.30 13.66
N LEU A 270 -2.75 -10.14 14.82
CA LEU A 270 -2.66 -8.91 15.63
C LEU A 270 -1.22 -8.66 16.11
N ARG A 271 -0.50 -9.72 16.50
CA ARG A 271 0.91 -9.63 16.89
C ARG A 271 1.81 -9.20 15.72
N VAL A 272 1.60 -9.72 14.52
CA VAL A 272 2.36 -9.29 13.32
C VAL A 272 2.12 -7.82 13.01
N LEU A 273 0.88 -7.33 13.12
CA LEU A 273 0.57 -5.89 12.93
C LEU A 273 1.29 -5.04 13.99
N ALA A 274 1.28 -5.44 15.26
CA ALA A 274 2.01 -4.74 16.31
C ALA A 274 3.54 -4.79 16.11
N ALA A 275 4.08 -5.93 15.66
CA ALA A 275 5.50 -6.09 15.35
C ALA A 275 5.98 -5.13 14.26
N ARG A 276 5.15 -4.86 13.24
CA ARG A 276 5.46 -3.90 12.18
C ARG A 276 5.61 -2.47 12.70
N VAL A 277 4.79 -2.06 13.67
CA VAL A 277 4.93 -0.75 14.34
C VAL A 277 6.26 -0.64 15.10
N VAL A 278 6.63 -1.68 15.85
CA VAL A 278 7.92 -1.72 16.56
C VAL A 278 9.10 -1.69 15.59
N ALA A 279 9.02 -2.49 14.51
CA ALA A 279 10.06 -2.55 13.49
C ALA A 279 10.21 -1.22 12.73
N ALA A 280 9.11 -0.55 12.38
CA ALA A 280 9.13 0.76 11.74
C ALA A 280 9.79 1.82 12.63
N HIS A 281 9.49 1.81 13.93
CA HIS A 281 10.15 2.68 14.90
C HIS A 281 11.66 2.41 14.99
N MET A 282 12.07 1.15 15.14
CA MET A 282 13.49 0.77 15.18
C MET A 282 14.23 1.17 13.89
N ALA A 283 13.61 0.98 12.72
CA ALA A 283 14.18 1.38 11.45
C ALA A 283 14.39 2.90 11.35
N ALA A 284 13.46 3.70 11.89
CA ALA A 284 13.60 5.16 11.99
C ALA A 284 14.77 5.57 12.91
N GLU A 285 15.01 4.81 13.98
CA GLU A 285 16.16 4.96 14.89
C GLU A 285 17.48 4.38 14.33
N LYS A 286 17.50 4.03 13.03
CA LYS A 286 18.68 3.52 12.29
C LYS A 286 19.18 2.15 12.74
N GLU A 287 18.37 1.37 13.46
CA GLU A 287 18.67 -0.04 13.76
C GLU A 287 18.81 -0.85 12.46
N THR A 288 19.68 -1.85 12.49
CA THR A 288 19.92 -2.77 11.37
C THR A 288 18.78 -3.78 11.24
N GLY A 289 18.64 -4.38 10.06
CA GLY A 289 17.63 -5.44 9.84
C GLY A 289 17.83 -6.65 10.76
N ALA A 290 19.08 -6.96 11.12
CA ALA A 290 19.40 -8.03 12.06
C ALA A 290 18.97 -7.69 13.49
N GLU A 291 19.18 -6.45 13.95
CA GLU A 291 18.72 -5.99 15.28
C GLU A 291 17.20 -6.00 15.40
N ILE A 292 16.50 -5.52 14.35
CA ILE A 292 15.03 -5.58 14.28
C ILE A 292 14.56 -7.03 14.37
N TYR A 293 15.13 -7.92 13.55
CA TYR A 293 14.79 -9.34 13.57
C TYR A 293 15.02 -9.98 14.96
N ALA A 294 16.16 -9.71 15.58
CA ALA A 294 16.48 -10.22 16.92
C ALA A 294 15.47 -9.72 17.95
N CYS A 295 15.12 -8.43 17.94
CA CYS A 295 14.07 -7.89 18.80
C CYS A 295 12.74 -8.64 18.62
N LEU A 296 12.27 -8.80 17.37
CA LEU A 296 10.99 -9.44 17.09
C LEU A 296 10.95 -10.92 17.49
N THR A 297 12.03 -11.65 17.27
CA THR A 297 12.11 -13.09 17.58
C THR A 297 12.37 -13.34 19.07
N GLU A 298 13.35 -12.66 19.66
CA GLU A 298 13.82 -12.94 21.03
C GLU A 298 12.93 -12.30 22.09
N GLN A 299 12.49 -11.05 21.88
CA GLN A 299 11.70 -10.31 22.87
C GLN A 299 10.19 -10.48 22.65
N HIS A 300 9.78 -10.66 21.40
CA HIS A 300 8.37 -10.70 21.03
C HIS A 300 7.92 -12.05 20.46
N ALA A 301 8.78 -13.08 20.45
CA ALA A 301 8.40 -14.44 20.01
C ALA A 301 7.64 -14.48 18.68
N ILE A 302 7.95 -13.55 17.77
CA ILE A 302 7.41 -13.54 16.41
C ILE A 302 8.09 -14.69 15.65
N PRO A 303 7.34 -15.50 14.89
CA PRO A 303 7.92 -16.56 14.07
C PRO A 303 9.02 -16.02 13.17
N SER A 304 10.11 -16.79 13.01
CA SER A 304 11.31 -16.38 12.29
C SER A 304 11.03 -15.79 10.91
N LYS A 305 10.21 -16.44 10.09
CA LYS A 305 9.88 -15.93 8.74
C LYS A 305 9.11 -14.60 8.79
N ASP A 306 8.10 -14.48 9.66
CA ASP A 306 7.33 -13.25 9.83
C ASP A 306 8.19 -12.09 10.35
N ALA A 307 9.12 -12.39 11.28
CA ALA A 307 10.06 -11.41 11.82
C ALA A 307 11.03 -10.91 10.73
N PHE A 308 11.50 -11.80 9.87
CA PHE A 308 12.35 -11.44 8.74
C PHE A 308 11.60 -10.57 7.72
N ASP A 309 10.42 -11.01 7.27
CA ASP A 309 9.61 -10.26 6.31
C ASP A 309 9.25 -8.88 6.88
N THR A 310 9.00 -8.78 8.19
CA THR A 310 8.75 -7.51 8.90
C THR A 310 10.00 -6.62 8.96
N ALA A 311 11.17 -7.19 9.25
CA ALA A 311 12.43 -6.44 9.31
C ALA A 311 12.82 -5.87 7.93
N VAL A 312 12.74 -6.69 6.88
CA VAL A 312 13.00 -6.24 5.51
C VAL A 312 12.01 -5.16 5.08
N ARG A 313 10.71 -5.34 5.39
CA ARG A 313 9.68 -4.33 5.12
C ARG A 313 9.98 -3.00 5.82
N ALA A 314 10.44 -3.03 7.08
CA ALA A 314 10.76 -1.81 7.81
C ALA A 314 11.99 -1.09 7.22
N LYS A 315 13.00 -1.83 6.76
CA LYS A 315 14.23 -1.23 6.20
C LYS A 315 14.05 -0.61 4.81
N ARG A 316 13.10 -1.09 4.00
CA ARG A 316 12.84 -0.55 2.66
C ARG A 316 12.03 0.75 2.61
N GLY A 317 11.59 1.27 3.77
CA GLY A 317 10.72 2.44 3.87
C GLY A 317 9.28 2.14 3.40
N GLY A 318 8.30 2.51 4.22
CA GLY A 318 6.89 2.24 3.95
C GLY A 318 6.18 1.62 5.15
N VAL A 319 5.18 2.36 5.63
CA VAL A 319 4.02 2.01 6.48
C VAL A 319 4.16 0.75 7.35
N GLY A 320 4.17 0.97 8.68
CA GLY A 320 4.04 -0.05 9.72
C GLY A 320 2.69 -0.77 9.74
#